data_AF-A0A355WNM6-F1
#
_entry.id   AF-A0A355WNM6-F1
#
_cell.length_a   1.000
_cell.length_b   1.000
_cell.length_c   1.000
_cell.angle_alpha   90.00
_cell.angle_beta   90.00
_cell.angle_gamma   90.00
#
_symmetry.space_group_name_H-M   'P 1'
#
loop_
_entity.id
_entity.type
_entity.pdbx_description
1 polymer ?
#
loop_
_entity_poly.entity_id
_entity_poly.type
_entity_poly.pdbx_seq_one_letter_code
_entity_poly.pdbx_strand_id
1 'polypeptide(L)' 'MKRLILVRHAKSSWSDQSIDDKNRPLNERGQSDALTIGTWLASQGLQPDQVL' A
#
# COMPACT_ATOMS: atom_id res chain seq x y z
N MET A 1 -23.25 9.77 -0.50
CA MET A 1 -22.83 9.14 0.79
C MET A 1 -21.31 9.04 0.77
N LYS A 2 -20.60 9.38 1.85
CA LYS A 2 -19.13 9.30 1.88
C LYS A 2 -18.69 7.92 2.40
N ARG A 3 -17.60 7.38 1.86
CA ARG A 3 -16.98 6.11 2.29
C ARG A 3 -15.50 6.34 2.58
N LEU A 4 -15.03 5.86 3.73
CA LEU A 4 -13.62 5.86 4.10
C LEU A 4 -13.06 4.44 3.98
N ILE A 5 -11.94 4.29 3.30
CA ILE A 5 -11.22 3.01 3.14
C ILE A 5 -9.91 3.15 3.91
N LEU A 6 -9.71 2.30 4.92
CA LEU A 6 -8.47 2.27 5.71
C LEU A 6 -7.66 1.05 5.32
N VAL A 7 -6.41 1.28 4.94
CA VAL A 7 -5.47 0.24 4.55
C VAL A 7 -4.16 0.48 5.31
N ARG A 8 -3.51 -0.59 5.74
CA ARG A 8 -2.14 -0.48 6.27
C ARG A 8 -1.14 -0.34 5.13
N HIS A 9 0.00 0.29 5.39
CA HIS A 9 1.13 0.28 4.47
C HIS A 9 1.59 -1.16 4.17
N ALA A 10 2.03 -1.42 2.94
CA ALA A 10 2.55 -2.72 2.54
C ALA A 10 3.93 -3.00 3.17
N LYS A 11 4.50 -4.20 2.96
CA LYS A 11 5.75 -4.57 3.65
C LYS A 11 6.94 -3.74 3.15
N SER A 12 7.59 -3.00 4.06
CA SER A 12 8.83 -2.27 3.79
C SER A 12 10.05 -3.20 3.71
N SER A 13 11.10 -2.72 3.04
CA SER A 13 12.40 -3.39 2.97
C SER A 13 13.31 -2.99 4.13
N TRP A 14 14.01 -4.00 4.64
CA TRP A 14 15.04 -3.88 5.68
C TRP A 14 16.44 -4.29 5.17
N SER A 15 16.58 -4.45 3.85
CA SER A 15 17.84 -4.85 3.22
C SER A 15 18.97 -3.84 3.40
N ASP A 16 18.62 -2.55 3.50
CA ASP A 16 19.56 -1.46 3.77
C ASP A 16 19.23 -0.83 5.12
N GLN A 17 20.15 -0.92 6.07
CA GLN A 17 20.00 -0.37 7.42
C GLN A 17 20.33 1.12 7.50
N SER A 18 20.98 1.68 6.48
CA SER A 18 21.33 3.11 6.43
C SER A 18 20.15 4.02 6.08
N ILE A 19 19.06 3.45 5.57
CA ILE A 19 17.85 4.18 5.20
C ILE A 19 16.98 4.42 6.43
N ASP A 20 16.63 5.69 6.65
CA ASP A 20 15.66 6.10 7.66
C ASP A 20 14.32 5.37 7.49
N ASP A 21 13.67 5.03 8.61
CA ASP A 21 12.44 4.23 8.63
C ASP A 21 11.34 4.74 7.66
N LYS A 22 11.13 6.06 7.62
CA LYS A 22 10.13 6.72 6.76
C LYS A 22 10.45 6.65 5.26
N ASN A 23 11.72 6.48 4.91
CA ASN A 23 12.20 6.46 3.53
C ASN A 23 12.38 5.02 3.01
N ARG A 24 12.09 4.01 3.83
CA ARG A 24 12.23 2.60 3.43
C ARG A 24 11.30 2.26 2.27
N PRO A 25 11.82 1.74 1.15
CA PRO A 25 10.97 1.31 0.04
C PRO A 25 10.21 0.04 0.38
N LEU A 26 9.23 -0.33 -0.43
CA LEU A 26 8.60 -1.66 -0.37
C LEU A 26 9.59 -2.75 -0.80
N ASN A 27 9.52 -3.91 -0.14
CA ASN A 27 10.17 -5.11 -0.66
C ASN A 27 9.30 -5.79 -1.72
N GLU A 28 9.80 -6.85 -2.38
CA GLU A 28 9.08 -7.57 -3.44
C GLU A 28 7.69 -8.05 -3.00
N ARG A 29 7.59 -8.57 -1.77
CA ARG A 29 6.30 -8.95 -1.17
C ARG A 29 5.39 -7.74 -0.97
N GLY A 30 5.92 -6.63 -0.48
CA GLY A 30 5.17 -5.40 -0.28
C GLY A 30 4.60 -4.85 -1.59
N GLN A 31 5.38 -4.89 -2.67
CA GLN A 31 4.91 -4.49 -4.00
C GLN A 31 3.77 -5.41 -4.48
N SER A 32 3.91 -6.72 -4.29
CA SER A 32 2.88 -7.71 -4.66
C SER A 32 1.60 -7.56 -3.81
N ASP A 33 1.75 -7.31 -2.51
CA ASP A 33 0.64 -7.07 -1.58
C ASP A 33 -0.12 -5.79 -1.98
N ALA A 34 0.59 -4.72 -2.34
CA ALA A 34 -0.01 -3.46 -2.79
C ALA A 34 -0.82 -3.65 -4.08
N LEU A 35 -0.28 -4.37 -5.06
CA LEU A 35 -1.00 -4.69 -6.31
C LEU A 35 -2.26 -5.53 -6.04
N THR A 36 -2.15 -6.52 -5.14
CA THR A 36 -3.26 -7.41 -4.79
C THR A 36 -4.42 -6.63 -4.17
N ILE A 37 -4.13 -5.74 -3.21
CA ILE A 37 -5.17 -4.90 -2.59
C ILE A 37 -5.77 -3.93 -3.61
N GLY A 38 -4.96 -3.29 -4.44
CA GLY A 38 -5.46 -2.40 -5.49
C GLY A 38 -6.41 -3.11 -6.47
N THR A 39 -6.02 -4.32 -6.91
CA THR A 39 -6.84 -5.15 -7.79
C THR A 39 -8.15 -5.56 -7.11
N TRP A 40 -8.08 -5.96 -5.84
CA TRP A 40 -9.27 -6.31 -5.07
C TRP A 40 -10.22 -5.12 -4.93
N LEU A 41 -9.72 -3.94 -4.54
CA LEU A 41 -10.53 -2.71 -4.45
C LEU A 41 -11.24 -2.39 -5.76
N ALA A 42 -10.51 -2.44 -6.89
CA ALA A 42 -11.09 -2.22 -8.21
C ALA A 42 -12.19 -3.24 -8.54
N SER A 43 -11.97 -4.53 -8.22
CA SER A 43 -12.98 -5.58 -8.44
C SER A 43 -14.27 -5.37 -7.63
N GLN A 44 -14.18 -4.67 -6.50
CA GLN A 44 -15.32 -4.32 -5.65
C GLN A 44 -15.98 -2.98 -6.04
N GLY A 45 -15.51 -2.33 -7.12
CA GLY A 45 -15.96 -0.98 -7.50
C GLY A 45 -15.56 0.09 -6.48
N LEU A 46 -14.50 -0.15 -5.70
CA LEU A 46 -13.99 0.76 -4.68
C LEU A 46 -12.86 1.60 -5.27
N GLN A 47 -13.21 2.69 -5.94
CA GLN A 47 -12.25 3.67 -6.43
C GLN A 47 -12.28 4.94 -5.54
N PRO A 48 -11.23 5.22 -4.76
CA PRO A 48 -11.17 6.43 -3.94
C PRO A 48 -11.04 7.67 -4.81
N ASP A 49 -11.82 8.71 -4.52
CA ASP A 49 -11.65 10.04 -5.12
C ASP A 49 -10.38 10.76 -4.60
N GLN A 50 -9.89 10.37 -3.42
CA GLN A 50 -8.71 10.92 -2.77
C GLN A 50 -7.94 9.82 -2.02
N VAL A 51 -6.60 9.87 -2.09
CA VAL A 51 -5.65 9.02 -1.35
C VAL A 51 -4.68 9.93 -0.59
N LEU A 52 -4.35 9.58 0.65
CA LEU A 52 -3.52 10.35 1.58
C LEU A 52 -2.32 9.53 2.06
#